data_AF-A0A074WGE3-F1
#
_entry.id   AF-A0A074WGE3-F1
#
_cell.length_a   1.000
_cell.length_b   1.000
_cell.length_c   1.000
_cell.angle_alpha   90.00
_cell.angle_beta   90.00
_cell.angle_gamma   90.00
#
_symmetry.space_group_name_H-M   'P 1'
#
loop_
_entity.id
_entity.type
_entity.pdbx_description
1 polymer ?
#
loop_
_entity_poly.entity_id
_entity_poly.type
_entity_poly.pdbx_seq_one_letter_code
_entity_poly.pdbx_strand_id
1 'polypeptide(L)'
;MQLFLVNFILIVYALSSFVRADAVTDAIQLQGLASNTADTVFASLNGTAYLNTSDLVSKVAVAIQSADSMVMSNVSSPGTANVTLNDAYFNYVNSMLYLADTVQRRGRLFHSELNLPVYQSLQNLSSAVSTYGHDLASENLIQRNSTIRTLTTSSAIVRAQSSWANNQNYPGKRETLSWSG
;
A
#
# COMPACT_ATOMS: atom_id res chain seq x y z
N MET A 1 13.12 -33.13 -8.91
CA MET A 1 12.35 -32.45 -7.84
C MET A 1 13.30 -31.75 -6.87
N GLN A 2 14.00 -30.69 -7.31
CA GLN A 2 14.96 -29.97 -6.45
C GLN A 2 14.87 -28.44 -6.56
N LEU A 3 14.03 -27.91 -7.45
CA LEU A 3 13.85 -26.47 -7.67
C LEU A 3 12.74 -25.83 -6.84
N PHE A 4 11.89 -26.61 -6.17
CA PHE A 4 10.81 -26.09 -5.33
C PHE A 4 11.24 -25.77 -3.89
N LEU A 5 12.32 -26.38 -3.40
CA LEU A 5 12.81 -26.16 -2.03
C LEU A 5 13.65 -24.89 -1.89
N VAL A 6 14.35 -24.46 -2.94
CA VAL A 6 15.22 -23.27 -2.88
C VAL A 6 14.39 -21.97 -2.86
N ASN A 7 13.27 -21.92 -3.58
CA ASN A 7 12.36 -20.77 -3.52
C ASN A 7 11.56 -20.69 -2.22
N PHE A 8 11.33 -21.81 -1.54
CA PHE A 8 10.63 -21.79 -0.24
C PHE A 8 11.54 -21.26 0.88
N ILE A 9 12.84 -21.55 0.83
CA ILE A 9 13.82 -21.05 1.80
C ILE A 9 14.07 -19.54 1.60
N LEU A 10 14.03 -19.03 0.36
CA LEU A 10 14.15 -17.59 0.08
C LEU A 10 12.91 -16.77 0.48
N ILE A 11 11.73 -17.38 0.57
CA ILE A 11 10.50 -16.69 1.01
C ILE A 11 10.40 -16.63 2.54
N VAL A 12 11.00 -17.58 3.27
CA VAL A 12 10.99 -17.58 4.74
C VAL A 12 12.06 -16.67 5.35
N TYR A 13 13.15 -16.38 4.65
CA TYR A 13 14.21 -15.47 5.14
C TYR A 13 13.88 -13.97 5.05
N ALA A 14 12.69 -13.59 4.57
CA ALA A 14 12.19 -12.21 4.66
C ALA A 14 11.57 -11.88 6.03
N LEU A 15 11.55 -12.84 6.96
CA LEU A 15 11.08 -12.66 8.33
C LEU A 15 12.26 -12.86 9.27
N SER A 16 12.58 -11.84 10.07
CA SER A 16 13.61 -11.80 11.13
C SER A 16 15.07 -11.64 10.67
N SER A 17 15.37 -10.46 10.11
CA SER A 17 16.58 -9.76 10.55
C SER A 17 16.14 -8.58 11.41
N PHE A 18 16.32 -8.71 12.73
CA PHE A 18 16.27 -7.58 13.66
C PHE A 18 17.48 -6.68 13.42
N VAL A 19 17.49 -6.00 12.28
CA VAL A 19 18.10 -4.68 12.23
C VAL A 19 17.02 -3.79 12.83
N ARG A 20 17.37 -2.96 13.82
CA ARG A 20 16.57 -1.76 14.12
C ARG A 20 16.55 -0.93 12.83
N ALA A 21 15.65 -1.24 11.90
CA ALA A 21 15.34 -0.34 10.82
C ALA A 21 14.78 0.90 11.50
N ASP A 22 15.39 2.05 11.24
CA ASP A 22 14.82 3.30 11.69
C ASP A 22 13.52 3.56 10.92
N ALA A 23 12.65 4.38 11.50
CA ALA A 23 11.35 4.69 10.90
C ALA A 23 11.45 5.23 9.45
N VAL A 24 12.61 5.80 9.09
CA VAL A 24 12.91 6.31 7.74
C VAL A 24 13.07 5.15 6.77
N THR A 25 13.84 4.13 7.15
CA THR A 25 14.04 2.91 6.37
C THR A 25 12.71 2.19 6.14
N ASP A 26 11.88 2.08 7.18
CA ASP A 26 10.55 1.47 7.07
C ASP A 26 9.66 2.26 6.08
N ALA A 27 9.64 3.59 6.16
CA ALA A 27 8.90 4.43 5.22
C ALA A 27 9.39 4.25 3.76
N ILE A 28 10.71 4.12 3.53
CA ILE A 28 11.28 3.83 2.21
C ILE A 28 10.85 2.45 1.71
N GLN A 29 10.85 1.44 2.59
CA GLN A 29 10.40 0.09 2.23
C GLN A 29 8.90 0.06 1.91
N LEU A 30 8.08 0.77 2.69
CA LEU A 30 6.66 0.95 2.41
C LEU A 30 6.45 1.65 1.07
N GLN A 31 7.25 2.69 0.76
CA GLN A 31 7.21 3.35 -0.54
C GLN A 31 7.50 2.36 -1.69
N GLY A 32 8.54 1.53 -1.55
CA GLY A 32 8.90 0.52 -2.54
C GLY A 32 7.80 -0.53 -2.71
N LEU A 33 7.29 -1.08 -1.61
CA LEU A 33 6.21 -2.07 -1.61
C LEU A 33 4.94 -1.53 -2.28
N ALA A 34 4.55 -0.31 -1.93
CA ALA A 34 3.45 0.43 -2.54
C ALA A 34 3.57 0.54 -4.06
N SER A 35 4.72 1.04 -4.51
CA SER A 35 4.98 1.30 -5.93
C SER A 35 5.02 0.00 -6.72
N ASN A 36 5.71 -1.03 -6.21
CA ASN A 36 5.76 -2.35 -6.86
C ASN A 36 4.36 -2.99 -6.94
N THR A 37 3.54 -2.82 -5.91
CA THR A 37 2.15 -3.29 -5.90
C THR A 37 1.33 -2.54 -6.94
N ALA A 38 1.47 -1.21 -7.00
CA ALA A 38 0.80 -0.38 -8.00
C ALA A 38 1.22 -0.78 -9.42
N ASP A 39 2.51 -0.98 -9.69
CA ASP A 39 3.02 -1.40 -10.99
C ASP A 39 2.51 -2.79 -11.40
N THR A 40 2.42 -3.72 -10.46
CA THR A 40 1.83 -5.05 -10.69
C THR A 40 0.36 -4.93 -11.11
N VAL A 41 -0.41 -4.07 -10.42
CA VAL A 41 -1.81 -3.80 -10.77
C VAL A 41 -1.90 -3.06 -12.11
N PHE A 42 -1.02 -2.10 -12.36
CA PHE A 42 -0.98 -1.32 -13.59
C PHE A 42 -0.74 -2.20 -14.81
N ALA A 43 0.24 -3.10 -14.74
CA ALA A 43 0.54 -4.07 -15.79
C ALA A 43 -0.66 -4.97 -16.14
N SER A 44 -1.59 -5.14 -15.20
CA SER A 44 -2.79 -5.96 -15.37
C SER A 44 -4.01 -5.22 -15.92
N LEU A 45 -3.98 -3.90 -16.11
CA LEU A 45 -5.18 -3.12 -16.44
C LEU A 45 -5.86 -3.59 -17.75
N ASN A 46 -5.09 -4.04 -18.72
CA ASN A 46 -5.62 -4.58 -19.98
C ASN A 46 -5.99 -6.06 -19.93
N GLY A 47 -5.71 -6.72 -18.80
CA GLY A 47 -5.97 -8.13 -18.57
C GLY A 47 -7.24 -8.36 -17.76
N THR A 48 -8.00 -9.38 -18.13
CA THR A 48 -9.20 -9.80 -17.39
C THR A 48 -8.89 -10.87 -16.34
N ALA A 49 -7.65 -11.36 -16.29
CA ALA A 49 -7.22 -12.45 -15.44
C ALA A 49 -7.28 -12.08 -13.94
N TYR A 50 -7.46 -13.10 -13.11
CA TYR A 50 -7.40 -12.99 -11.66
C TYR A 50 -5.98 -12.59 -11.24
N LEU A 51 -5.82 -11.38 -10.68
CA LEU A 51 -4.53 -10.86 -10.24
C LEU A 51 -4.26 -11.13 -8.76
N ASN A 52 -5.31 -11.42 -7.99
CA ASN A 52 -5.25 -11.45 -6.53
C ASN A 52 -4.92 -10.07 -5.93
N THR A 53 -5.64 -9.06 -6.43
CA THR A 53 -5.58 -7.66 -5.98
C THR A 53 -5.84 -7.55 -4.48
N SER A 54 -6.71 -8.39 -3.91
CA SER A 54 -6.95 -8.41 -2.46
C SER A 54 -5.69 -8.74 -1.67
N ASP A 55 -4.94 -9.78 -2.05
CA ASP A 55 -3.71 -10.16 -1.35
C ASP A 55 -2.61 -9.13 -1.53
N LEU A 56 -2.50 -8.56 -2.73
CA LEU A 56 -1.57 -7.47 -3.04
C LEU A 56 -1.81 -6.26 -2.12
N VAL A 57 -3.06 -5.79 -2.04
CA VAL A 57 -3.44 -4.66 -1.17
C VAL A 57 -3.29 -5.01 0.31
N SER A 58 -3.65 -6.23 0.72
CA SER A 58 -3.56 -6.66 2.12
C SER A 58 -2.11 -6.73 2.60
N LYS A 59 -1.16 -7.16 1.75
CA LYS A 59 0.28 -7.14 2.07
C LYS A 59 0.77 -5.74 2.41
N VAL A 60 0.33 -4.73 1.66
CA VAL A 60 0.65 -3.33 1.94
C VAL A 60 0.07 -2.89 3.29
N ALA A 61 -1.21 -3.20 3.55
CA ALA A 61 -1.87 -2.84 4.80
C ALA A 61 -1.17 -3.45 6.03
N VAL A 62 -0.79 -4.73 5.96
CA VAL A 62 -0.07 -5.43 7.04
C VAL A 62 1.33 -4.84 7.25
N ALA A 63 2.04 -4.49 6.17
CA ALA A 63 3.34 -3.85 6.28
C ALA A 63 3.24 -2.48 6.99
N ILE A 64 2.21 -1.68 6.66
CA ILE A 64 1.97 -0.39 7.33
C ILE A 64 1.71 -0.59 8.82
N GLN A 65 0.85 -1.53 9.19
CA GLN A 65 0.55 -1.83 10.60
C GLN A 65 1.79 -2.30 11.38
N SER A 66 2.68 -3.04 10.72
CA SER A 66 3.95 -3.50 11.31
C SER A 66 4.92 -2.34 11.54
N ALA A 67 5.06 -1.46 10.54
CA ALA A 67 5.88 -0.25 10.65
C ALA A 67 5.36 0.68 11.75
N ASP A 68 4.06 0.93 11.80
CA ASP A 68 3.40 1.71 12.84
C ASP A 68 3.71 1.18 14.24
N SER A 69 3.49 -0.12 14.47
CA SER A 69 3.80 -0.79 15.75
C SER A 69 5.28 -0.64 16.14
N MET A 70 6.19 -0.76 15.18
CA MET A 70 7.62 -0.60 15.42
C MET A 70 7.99 0.85 15.78
N VAL A 71 7.49 1.84 15.04
CA VAL A 71 7.75 3.25 15.33
C VAL A 71 7.21 3.62 16.72
N MET A 72 5.97 3.27 17.03
CA MET A 72 5.35 3.62 18.30
C MET A 72 6.02 2.94 19.49
N SER A 73 6.53 1.71 19.31
CA SER A 73 7.36 1.04 20.32
C SER A 73 8.67 1.80 20.59
N ASN A 74 9.28 2.41 19.57
CA ASN A 74 10.54 3.14 19.69
C ASN A 74 10.37 4.53 20.29
N VAL A 75 9.28 5.23 19.97
CA VAL A 75 8.95 6.55 20.53
C VAL A 75 8.67 6.46 22.03
N SER A 76 8.06 5.37 22.49
CA SER A 76 7.81 5.13 23.92
C SER A 76 9.08 4.86 24.76
N SER A 77 10.26 4.76 24.15
CA SER A 77 11.52 4.47 24.85
C SER A 77 12.26 5.76 25.26
N PRO A 78 12.67 5.92 26.54
CA PRO A 78 13.43 7.10 26.97
C PRO A 78 14.78 7.19 26.25
N GLY A 79 14.98 8.25 25.45
CA GLY A 79 16.27 8.57 24.81
C GLY A 79 16.30 8.45 23.28
N THR A 80 15.18 8.22 22.61
CA THR A 80 15.14 8.19 21.14
C THR A 80 15.16 9.62 20.58
N ALA A 81 16.19 9.91 19.78
CA ALA A 81 16.38 11.20 19.11
C ALA A 81 15.21 11.52 18.17
N ASN A 82 14.93 12.82 18.06
CA ASN A 82 13.90 13.44 17.24
C ASN A 82 14.20 13.24 15.74
N VAL A 83 13.93 12.05 15.18
CA VAL A 83 14.12 11.76 13.74
C VAL A 83 12.90 12.26 12.97
N THR A 84 13.08 13.30 12.17
CA THR A 84 12.05 13.81 11.26
C THR A 84 11.88 12.86 10.08
N LEU A 85 10.65 12.37 9.85
CA LEU A 85 10.31 11.40 8.80
C LEU A 85 9.83 12.03 7.49
N ASN A 86 9.82 13.37 7.40
CA ASN A 86 9.00 14.09 6.44
C ASN A 86 9.13 13.63 5.00
N ASP A 87 10.34 13.61 4.44
CA ASP A 87 10.52 13.26 3.03
C ASP A 87 10.18 11.79 2.76
N ALA A 88 10.66 10.89 3.62
CA ALA A 88 10.41 9.46 3.46
C ALA A 88 8.92 9.12 3.60
N TYR A 89 8.24 9.68 4.60
CA TYR A 89 6.81 9.48 4.79
C TYR A 89 6.01 10.13 3.67
N PHE A 90 6.34 11.36 3.26
CA PHE A 90 5.65 12.04 2.15
C PHE A 90 5.75 11.23 0.84
N ASN A 91 6.92 10.66 0.56
CA ASN A 91 7.14 9.79 -0.60
C ASN A 91 6.36 8.48 -0.50
N TYR A 92 6.28 7.87 0.69
CA TYR A 92 5.40 6.73 0.95
C TYR A 92 3.92 7.07 0.70
N VAL A 93 3.42 8.19 1.21
CA VAL A 93 2.00 8.56 1.02
C VAL A 93 1.71 8.91 -0.45
N ASN A 94 2.71 9.43 -1.18
CA ASN A 94 2.62 9.60 -2.63
C ASN A 94 2.48 8.27 -3.38
N SER A 95 3.28 7.25 -3.05
CA SER A 95 3.15 5.95 -3.70
C SER A 95 1.85 5.24 -3.31
N MET A 96 1.32 5.49 -2.10
CA MET A 96 -0.05 5.06 -1.74
C MET A 96 -1.13 5.70 -2.60
N LEU A 97 -0.98 6.98 -2.97
CA LEU A 97 -1.91 7.61 -3.91
C LEU A 97 -1.86 6.90 -5.27
N TYR A 98 -0.67 6.61 -5.78
CA TYR A 98 -0.50 5.87 -7.04
C TYR A 98 -1.10 4.46 -6.97
N LEU A 99 -0.92 3.73 -5.86
CA LEU A 99 -1.58 2.45 -5.62
C LEU A 99 -3.10 2.58 -5.66
N ALA A 100 -3.67 3.55 -4.92
CA ALA A 100 -5.10 3.76 -4.86
C ALA A 100 -5.71 4.07 -6.24
N ASP A 101 -5.09 4.97 -7.00
CA ASP A 101 -5.55 5.33 -8.34
C ASP A 101 -5.49 4.14 -9.30
N THR A 102 -4.45 3.31 -9.20
CA THR A 102 -4.29 2.14 -10.08
C THR A 102 -5.27 1.02 -9.72
N VAL A 103 -5.49 0.75 -8.43
CA VAL A 103 -6.50 -0.21 -7.98
C VAL A 103 -7.91 0.28 -8.32
N GLN A 104 -8.16 1.58 -8.27
CA GLN A 104 -9.42 2.17 -8.72
C GLN A 104 -9.64 1.94 -10.22
N ARG A 105 -8.62 2.18 -11.05
CA ARG A 105 -8.69 1.93 -12.50
C ARG A 105 -8.98 0.47 -12.78
N ARG A 106 -8.29 -0.46 -12.10
CA ARG A 106 -8.55 -1.90 -12.24
C ARG A 106 -9.99 -2.25 -11.92
N GLY A 107 -10.54 -1.76 -10.79
CA GLY A 107 -11.92 -2.02 -10.40
C GLY A 107 -12.99 -1.42 -11.31
N ARG A 108 -12.63 -0.44 -12.16
CA ARG A 108 -13.52 0.12 -13.20
C ARG A 108 -13.49 -0.67 -14.50
N LEU A 109 -12.52 -1.57 -14.66
CA LEU A 109 -12.35 -2.40 -15.84
C LEU A 109 -12.92 -3.79 -15.61
N PHE A 110 -13.14 -4.51 -16.71
CA PHE A 110 -13.61 -5.88 -16.61
C PHE A 110 -12.51 -6.81 -16.09
N HIS A 111 -12.79 -7.53 -15.00
CA HIS A 111 -11.93 -8.56 -14.44
C HIS A 111 -12.73 -9.76 -13.93
N SER A 112 -12.09 -10.91 -13.83
CA SER A 112 -12.69 -12.13 -13.27
C SER A 112 -12.60 -12.22 -11.74
N GLU A 113 -11.90 -11.29 -11.10
CA GLU A 113 -11.69 -11.26 -9.65
C GLU A 113 -12.96 -10.84 -8.90
N LEU A 114 -13.15 -11.42 -7.70
CA LEU A 114 -14.28 -11.10 -6.82
C LEU A 114 -14.05 -9.74 -6.16
N ASN A 115 -15.10 -8.92 -6.11
CA ASN A 115 -14.97 -7.54 -5.66
C ASN A 115 -14.93 -7.39 -4.15
N LEU A 116 -15.71 -8.21 -3.44
CA LEU A 116 -15.83 -8.12 -1.99
C LEU A 116 -14.48 -8.27 -1.26
N PRO A 117 -13.60 -9.24 -1.59
CA PRO A 117 -12.28 -9.32 -0.97
C PRO A 117 -11.42 -8.07 -1.21
N VAL A 118 -11.41 -7.53 -2.44
CA VAL A 118 -10.63 -6.32 -2.75
C VAL A 118 -11.16 -5.10 -2.00
N TYR A 119 -12.48 -4.97 -1.94
CA TYR A 119 -13.15 -3.92 -1.16
C TYR A 119 -12.77 -3.98 0.33
N GLN A 120 -12.77 -5.17 0.94
CA GLN A 120 -12.35 -5.36 2.33
C GLN A 120 -10.86 -5.05 2.55
N SER A 121 -9.98 -5.50 1.65
CA SER A 121 -8.56 -5.17 1.70
C SER A 121 -8.31 -3.66 1.60
N LEU A 122 -9.08 -2.94 0.77
CA LEU A 122 -9.00 -1.48 0.67
C LEU A 122 -9.53 -0.76 1.92
N GLN A 123 -10.52 -1.31 2.63
CA GLN A 123 -10.93 -0.78 3.95
C GLN A 123 -9.79 -0.90 4.97
N ASN A 124 -9.18 -2.09 5.04
CA ASN A 124 -8.04 -2.34 5.93
C ASN A 124 -6.87 -1.42 5.59
N LEU A 125 -6.58 -1.23 4.30
CA LEU A 125 -5.55 -0.29 3.85
C LEU A 125 -5.86 1.15 4.29
N SER A 126 -7.11 1.60 4.10
CA SER A 126 -7.54 2.94 4.52
C SER A 126 -7.38 3.16 6.02
N SER A 127 -7.73 2.14 6.83
CA SER A 127 -7.52 2.18 8.28
C SER A 127 -6.05 2.27 8.62
N ALA A 128 -5.21 1.40 8.04
CA ALA A 128 -3.78 1.35 8.31
C ALA A 128 -3.06 2.67 7.97
N VAL A 129 -3.33 3.25 6.79
CA VAL A 129 -2.76 4.54 6.36
C VAL A 129 -3.18 5.66 7.31
N SER A 130 -4.44 5.68 7.72
CA SER A 130 -4.98 6.73 8.58
C SER A 130 -4.46 6.65 10.00
N THR A 131 -4.38 5.45 10.59
CA THR A 131 -3.77 5.23 11.91
C THR A 131 -2.30 5.61 11.91
N TYR A 132 -1.52 5.08 10.95
CA TYR A 132 -0.09 5.38 10.91
C TYR A 132 0.20 6.88 10.74
N GLY A 133 -0.56 7.58 9.88
CA GLY A 133 -0.43 9.03 9.75
C GLY A 133 -0.89 9.82 10.96
N HIS A 134 -1.88 9.33 11.70
CA HIS A 134 -2.33 9.93 12.94
C HIS A 134 -1.24 9.83 14.02
N ASP A 135 -0.71 8.62 14.23
CA ASP A 135 0.27 8.32 15.26
C ASP A 135 1.59 9.08 15.04
N LEU A 136 2.07 9.12 13.79
CA LEU A 136 3.24 9.94 13.47
C LEU A 136 3.00 11.45 13.65
N ALA A 137 1.77 11.92 13.39
CA ALA A 137 1.44 13.33 13.58
C ALA A 137 1.32 13.70 15.07
N SER A 138 0.76 12.81 15.90
CA SER A 138 0.66 13.04 17.36
C SER A 138 2.04 13.11 18.02
N GLU A 139 3.00 12.36 17.50
CA GLU A 139 4.39 12.37 17.97
C GLU A 139 5.26 13.45 17.31
N ASN A 140 4.67 14.34 16.49
CA ASN A 140 5.37 15.40 15.75
C ASN A 140 6.50 14.88 14.82
N LEU A 141 6.40 13.62 14.37
CA LEU A 141 7.39 13.00 13.49
C LEU A 141 7.19 13.38 12.02
N ILE A 142 5.98 13.86 11.68
CA ILE A 142 5.63 14.37 10.36
C ILE A 142 5.03 15.79 10.44
N GLN A 143 5.21 16.54 9.35
CA GLN A 143 4.75 17.91 9.17
C GLN A 143 3.34 17.94 8.56
N ARG A 144 2.73 19.13 8.63
CA ARG A 144 1.38 19.38 8.14
C ARG A 144 1.17 19.03 6.67
N ASN A 145 2.17 19.22 5.81
CA ASN A 145 2.11 18.84 4.39
C ASN A 145 1.90 17.32 4.23
N SER A 146 2.63 16.51 5.00
CA SER A 146 2.48 15.06 5.05
C SER A 146 1.10 14.66 5.57
N THR A 147 0.61 15.31 6.63
CA THR A 147 -0.76 15.05 7.13
C THR A 147 -1.85 15.34 6.09
N ILE A 148 -1.75 16.47 5.37
CA ILE A 148 -2.69 16.82 4.28
C ILE A 148 -2.60 15.78 3.15
N ARG A 149 -1.39 15.32 2.85
CA ARG A 149 -1.18 14.29 1.83
C ARG A 149 -1.80 12.96 2.26
N THR A 150 -1.70 12.58 3.53
CA THR A 150 -2.35 11.39 4.09
C THR A 150 -3.87 11.46 3.91
N LEU A 151 -4.50 12.60 4.24
CA LEU A 151 -5.94 12.79 4.03
C LEU A 151 -6.34 12.67 2.56
N THR A 152 -5.53 13.23 1.66
CA THR A 152 -5.74 13.14 0.21
C THR A 152 -5.68 11.68 -0.26
N THR A 153 -4.69 10.93 0.22
CA THR A 153 -4.49 9.52 -0.09
C THR A 153 -5.60 8.64 0.50
N SER A 154 -6.00 8.84 1.76
CA SER A 154 -7.14 8.11 2.35
C SER A 154 -8.42 8.33 1.54
N SER A 155 -8.66 9.57 1.08
CA SER A 155 -9.78 9.87 0.19
C SER A 155 -9.69 9.14 -1.14
N ALA A 156 -8.48 8.98 -1.71
CA ALA A 156 -8.27 8.21 -2.93
C ALA A 156 -8.51 6.71 -2.73
N ILE A 157 -8.10 6.15 -1.58
CA ILE A 157 -8.36 4.75 -1.23
C ILE A 157 -9.88 4.52 -1.10
N VAL A 158 -10.63 5.44 -0.49
CA VAL A 158 -12.11 5.35 -0.43
C VAL A 158 -12.73 5.43 -1.82
N ARG A 159 -12.19 6.26 -2.73
CA ARG A 159 -12.62 6.25 -4.14
C ARG A 159 -12.30 4.93 -4.83
N ALA A 160 -11.18 4.29 -4.53
CA ALA A 160 -10.88 2.94 -5.01
C ALA A 160 -11.88 1.92 -4.43
N GLN A 161 -12.21 1.97 -3.14
CA GLN A 161 -13.24 1.11 -2.55
C GLN A 161 -14.56 1.19 -3.33
N SER A 162 -14.98 2.39 -3.71
CA SER A 162 -16.22 2.59 -4.46
C SER A 162 -16.25 1.88 -5.83
N SER A 163 -15.11 1.73 -6.52
CA SER A 163 -15.07 0.97 -7.78
C SER A 163 -15.21 -0.54 -7.56
N TRP A 164 -14.93 -1.03 -6.36
CA TRP A 164 -15.05 -2.43 -5.96
C TRP A 164 -16.30 -2.70 -5.10
N ALA A 165 -17.18 -1.72 -4.90
CA ALA A 165 -18.36 -1.87 -4.03
C ALA A 165 -19.53 -2.62 -4.69
N ASN A 166 -19.60 -2.61 -6.04
CA ASN A 166 -20.70 -3.24 -6.76
C ASN A 166 -20.31 -4.66 -7.20
N ASN A 167 -21.22 -5.64 -7.05
CA ASN A 167 -21.03 -7.03 -7.51
C ASN A 167 -21.07 -7.21 -9.04
N GLN A 168 -21.11 -6.11 -9.79
CA GLN A 168 -21.34 -6.13 -11.22
C GLN A 168 -20.01 -5.94 -11.95
N ASN A 169 -19.28 -7.05 -12.14
CA ASN A 169 -18.16 -7.14 -13.08
C ASN A 169 -18.71 -7.07 -14.52
N TYR A 170 -19.31 -5.95 -14.90
CA TYR A 170 -19.76 -5.77 -16.27
C TYR A 170 -18.55 -5.53 -17.18
N PRO A 171 -18.59 -6.02 -18.43
CA PRO A 171 -17.57 -5.70 -19.42
C PRO A 171 -17.50 -4.17 -19.65
N GLY A 172 -16.62 -3.47 -18.93
CA GLY A 172 -16.31 -2.06 -19.15
C GLY A 172 -15.42 -1.86 -20.39
N LYS A 173 -15.40 -0.64 -20.93
CA LYS A 173 -14.48 -0.27 -22.01
C LYS A 173 -13.03 -0.45 -21.53
N ARG A 174 -12.25 -1.27 -22.24
CA ARG A 174 -10.81 -1.42 -22.01
C ARG A 174 -10.12 -0.06 -22.16
N GLU A 175 -9.14 0.22 -21.32
CA GLU A 175 -8.29 1.39 -21.52
C GLU A 175 -7.47 1.20 -22.79
N THR A 176 -7.70 2.05 -23.79
CA THR A 176 -6.85 2.12 -24.97
C THR A 176 -5.59 2.88 -24.58
N LEU A 177 -4.43 2.22 -24.60
CA LEU A 177 -3.13 2.87 -24.50
C LEU A 177 -2.95 3.81 -25.70
N SER A 178 -3.35 5.08 -25.59
CA SER A 178 -2.98 6.09 -26.56
C SER A 178 -1.54 6.50 -26.30
N TRP A 179 -0.61 5.84 -26.98
CA TRP A 179 0.76 6.31 -27.11
C TRP A 179 0.74 7.55 -28.03
N SER A 180 0.79 8.74 -27.46
CA SER A 180 1.14 9.96 -28.20
C SER A 180 2.65 10.15 -28.07
N GLY A 181 3.39 9.46 -28.93
CA GLY A 181 4.77 9.79 -29.27
C GLY A 181 4.79 10.68 -30.50
#